data_AF-A0A933HU96-F1
#
_entry.id   AF-A0A933HU96-F1
#
_cell.length_a   1.000
_cell.length_b   1.000
_cell.length_c   1.000
_cell.angle_alpha   90.00
_cell.angle_beta   90.00
_cell.angle_gamma   90.00
#
_symmetry.space_group_name_H-M   'P 1'
#
loop_
_entity.id
_entity.type
_entity.pdbx_description
1 polymer ?
#
loop_
_entity_poly.entity_id
_entity_poly.type
_entity_poly.pdbx_seq_one_letter_code
_entity_poly.pdbx_strand_id
1 'polypeptide(L)'
;MDIQGWQVVVGIIAILVAVGIAIWQGSNRKSKSPAAPQINADKLTAGRDINIHLENSSRDIVHAPPIFTQSDSNSLNAQYERLRSRMPKLIDEMRNDVRNDDSGFVRRFRVKIRPDFPLLGGQREKRFEYYEETHEHLRNMLNILANEGYVWQVTHDQFPVYEMSDQFIDILKAGISS
;
A
#
# COMPACT_ATOMS: atom_id res chain seq x y z
N MET A 1 48.53 -7.86 -16.64
CA MET A 1 47.16 -7.50 -17.02
C MET A 1 47.13 -7.35 -18.54
N ASP A 2 46.38 -8.22 -19.20
CA ASP A 2 46.46 -8.45 -20.64
C ASP A 2 45.52 -7.53 -21.42
N ILE A 3 46.04 -6.86 -22.45
CA ILE A 3 45.39 -5.75 -23.17
C ILE A 3 44.30 -6.27 -24.14
N GLN A 4 44.24 -7.58 -24.37
CA GLN A 4 43.29 -8.18 -25.31
C GLN A 4 41.84 -8.30 -24.81
N GLY A 5 41.59 -8.14 -23.50
CA GLY A 5 40.24 -8.25 -22.92
C GLY A 5 39.32 -7.05 -23.18
N TRP A 6 39.87 -5.87 -23.50
CA TRP A 6 39.09 -4.63 -23.57
C TRP A 6 38.34 -4.43 -24.91
N GLN A 7 38.79 -5.05 -26.00
CA GLN A 7 38.16 -4.86 -27.31
C GLN A 7 36.82 -5.59 -27.45
N VAL A 8 36.61 -6.68 -26.70
CA VAL A 8 35.36 -7.46 -26.76
C VAL A 8 34.20 -6.73 -26.04
N VAL A 9 34.51 -6.01 -24.96
CA VAL A 9 33.49 -5.32 -24.14
C VAL A 9 32.90 -4.11 -24.88
N VAL A 10 33.72 -3.37 -25.62
CA VAL A 10 33.25 -2.17 -26.36
C VAL A 10 32.32 -2.55 -27.53
N GLY A 11 32.55 -3.70 -28.18
CA GLY A 11 31.71 -4.17 -29.29
C GLY A 11 30.28 -4.53 -28.87
N ILE A 12 30.09 -5.12 -27.68
CA ILE A 12 28.78 -5.55 -27.18
C ILE A 12 27.90 -4.35 -26.81
N ILE A 13 28.49 -3.28 -26.27
CA ILE A 13 27.75 -2.07 -25.88
C ILE A 13 27.17 -1.35 -27.10
N ALA A 14 27.87 -1.34 -28.24
CA ALA A 14 27.40 -0.68 -29.46
C ALA A 14 26.13 -1.33 -30.06
N ILE A 15 25.98 -2.66 -29.94
CA ILE A 15 24.82 -3.39 -30.50
C ILE A 15 23.54 -3.11 -29.68
N LEU A 16 23.66 -2.96 -28.36
CA LEU A 16 22.49 -2.70 -27.49
C LEU A 16 21.91 -1.29 -27.67
N VAL A 17 22.74 -0.29 -28.00
CA VAL A 17 22.26 1.08 -28.26
C VAL A 17 21.46 1.16 -29.57
N ALA A 18 21.81 0.37 -30.59
CA ALA A 18 21.09 0.38 -31.87
C ALA A 18 19.69 -0.25 -31.78
N VAL A 19 19.52 -1.30 -30.98
CA VAL A 19 18.21 -1.96 -30.79
C VAL A 19 17.23 -1.09 -29.99
N GLY A 20 17.74 -0.29 -29.05
CA GLY A 20 16.90 0.60 -28.22
C GLY A 20 16.20 1.73 -28.99
N ILE A 21 16.80 2.24 -30.08
CA ILE A 21 16.24 3.39 -30.82
C ILE A 21 15.05 2.97 -31.70
N ALA A 22 14.99 1.71 -32.16
CA ALA A 22 13.93 1.24 -33.05
C ALA A 22 12.56 1.05 -32.36
N ILE A 23 12.52 0.89 -31.04
CA ILE A 23 11.26 0.59 -30.32
C ILE A 23 10.46 1.86 -29.98
N TRP A 24 11.07 3.05 -30.04
CA TRP A 24 10.43 4.28 -29.56
C TRP A 24 9.54 5.02 -30.59
N GLN A 25 9.66 4.75 -31.89
CA GLN A 25 8.88 5.50 -32.91
C GLN A 25 7.46 4.97 -33.19
N GLY A 26 6.99 3.94 -32.48
CA GLY A 26 5.77 3.20 -32.84
C GLY A 26 4.44 3.63 -32.16
N SER A 27 4.41 4.62 -31.27
CA SER A 27 3.23 4.83 -30.38
C SER A 27 2.65 6.24 -30.43
N ASN A 28 2.29 6.73 -31.62
CA ASN A 28 1.50 7.96 -31.76
C ASN A 28 0.25 7.75 -32.63
N ARG A 29 -0.63 6.84 -32.21
CA ARG A 29 -1.98 6.71 -32.76
C ARG A 29 -2.92 7.65 -32.00
N LYS A 30 -3.30 8.75 -32.65
CA LYS A 30 -4.35 9.68 -32.23
C LYS A 30 -5.67 8.90 -32.01
N SER A 31 -6.08 8.71 -30.76
CA SER A 31 -7.43 8.26 -30.44
C SER A 31 -8.41 9.39 -30.75
N LYS A 32 -9.26 9.19 -31.77
CA LYS A 32 -10.45 10.01 -31.99
C LYS A 32 -11.34 9.88 -30.75
N SER A 33 -11.54 10.99 -30.04
CA SER A 33 -12.51 11.08 -28.95
C SER A 33 -13.93 10.88 -29.52
N PRO A 34 -14.74 9.96 -28.99
CA PRO A 34 -16.15 9.86 -29.39
C PRO A 34 -16.91 11.11 -28.94
N ALA A 35 -17.75 11.64 -29.83
CA ALA A 35 -18.60 12.79 -29.57
C ALA A 35 -19.55 12.50 -28.40
N ALA A 36 -19.67 13.46 -27.49
CA ALA A 36 -20.60 13.40 -26.36
C ALA A 36 -22.06 13.35 -26.88
N PRO A 37 -22.93 12.50 -26.31
CA PRO A 37 -24.35 12.51 -26.64
C PRO A 37 -24.98 13.81 -26.14
N GLN A 38 -25.60 14.57 -27.05
CA GLN A 38 -26.41 15.72 -26.69
C GLN A 38 -27.72 15.22 -26.06
N ILE A 39 -27.90 15.56 -24.79
CA ILE A 39 -29.07 15.21 -24.00
C ILE A 39 -30.10 16.33 -24.22
N ASN A 40 -31.19 16.02 -24.92
CA ASN A 40 -32.31 16.94 -25.12
C ASN A 40 -32.97 17.24 -23.78
N ALA A 41 -32.86 18.49 -23.34
CA ALA A 41 -33.56 19.04 -22.19
C ALA A 41 -34.98 19.44 -22.61
N ASP A 42 -35.86 18.46 -22.77
CA ASP A 42 -37.30 18.72 -22.84
C ASP A 42 -38.06 17.54 -22.25
N LYS A 43 -38.32 17.65 -20.95
CA LYS A 43 -39.44 17.02 -20.21
C LYS A 43 -39.35 17.42 -18.73
N LEU A 44 -39.65 18.70 -18.48
CA LEU A 44 -40.32 19.07 -17.24
C LEU A 44 -41.77 18.61 -17.35
N THR A 45 -42.20 17.75 -16.41
CA THR A 45 -43.46 17.80 -15.65
C THR A 45 -43.86 16.41 -15.21
N ALA A 46 -43.90 16.19 -13.89
CA ALA A 46 -45.03 15.62 -13.15
C ALA A 46 -44.54 15.27 -11.74
N GLY A 47 -45.22 15.85 -10.74
CA GLY A 47 -44.92 15.68 -9.33
C GLY A 47 -44.84 14.21 -8.93
N ARG A 48 -43.81 13.90 -8.16
CA ARG A 48 -43.73 12.71 -7.34
C ARG A 48 -43.38 13.16 -5.94
N ASP A 49 -44.31 12.94 -5.03
CA ASP A 49 -44.16 13.17 -3.61
C ASP A 49 -42.93 12.45 -3.10
N ILE A 50 -41.90 13.23 -2.74
CA ILE A 50 -40.68 12.72 -2.12
C ILE A 50 -40.99 12.57 -0.64
N ASN A 51 -41.45 11.39 -0.26
CA ASN A 51 -41.47 10.99 1.14
C ASN A 51 -40.01 10.76 1.55
N ILE A 52 -39.42 11.75 2.23
CA ILE A 52 -38.03 11.73 2.67
C ILE A 52 -37.94 10.76 3.86
N HIS A 53 -37.71 9.48 3.55
CA HIS A 53 -37.37 8.46 4.53
C HIS A 53 -35.96 8.77 5.07
N LEU A 54 -35.89 9.52 6.17
CA LEU A 54 -34.69 9.65 6.99
C LEU A 54 -34.40 8.32 7.71
N GLU A 55 -33.84 7.36 7.00
CA GLU A 55 -33.03 6.31 7.61
C GLU A 55 -31.74 6.15 6.82
N ASN A 56 -30.62 6.07 7.56
CA ASN A 56 -29.27 5.75 7.11
C ASN A 56 -28.27 6.89 6.83
N SER A 57 -28.37 8.00 7.56
CA SER A 57 -27.22 8.90 7.77
C SER A 57 -26.37 8.48 8.99
N SER A 58 -25.97 7.20 9.05
CA SER A 58 -25.10 6.64 10.09
C SER A 58 -23.85 5.94 9.53
N ARG A 59 -23.46 6.21 8.27
CA ARG A 59 -22.35 5.49 7.61
C ARG A 59 -21.05 6.28 7.44
N ASP A 60 -20.98 7.51 7.93
CA ASP A 60 -19.73 8.27 7.99
C ASP A 60 -19.24 8.39 9.43
N ILE A 61 -19.20 7.26 10.16
CA ILE A 61 -18.28 7.17 11.30
C ILE A 61 -16.91 7.04 10.67
N VAL A 62 -16.29 8.19 10.38
CA VAL A 62 -14.85 8.30 10.26
C VAL A 62 -14.31 7.65 11.53
N HIS A 63 -13.73 6.46 11.42
CA HIS A 63 -13.11 5.75 12.52
C HIS A 63 -11.96 6.61 13.03
N ALA A 64 -12.28 7.58 13.90
CA ALA A 64 -11.29 8.30 14.66
C ALA A 64 -10.52 7.24 15.45
N PRO A 65 -9.19 7.20 15.34
CA PRO A 65 -8.40 6.21 16.05
C PRO A 65 -8.72 6.31 17.55
N PRO A 66 -8.80 5.19 18.27
CA PRO A 66 -9.01 5.21 19.71
C PRO A 66 -7.96 6.09 20.38
N ILE A 67 -8.40 7.09 21.15
CA ILE A 67 -7.50 7.94 21.95
C ILE A 67 -7.13 7.15 23.21
N PHE A 68 -5.88 6.66 23.29
CA PHE A 68 -5.35 5.99 24.49
C PHE A 68 -4.76 7.03 25.48
N THR A 69 -5.00 6.85 26.78
CA THR A 69 -4.48 7.70 27.87
C THR A 69 -3.42 6.96 28.70
N GLN A 70 -2.59 7.66 29.48
CA GLN A 70 -1.39 7.08 30.12
C GLN A 70 -1.61 5.93 31.12
N SER A 71 -2.84 5.63 31.56
CA SER A 71 -3.13 4.42 32.36
C SER A 71 -3.05 3.11 31.55
N ASP A 72 -2.85 3.23 30.23
CA ASP A 72 -3.04 2.16 29.27
C ASP A 72 -1.76 1.41 28.90
N SER A 73 -0.58 1.78 29.43
CA SER A 73 0.70 1.16 29.02
C SER A 73 0.74 -0.36 29.26
N ASN A 74 0.25 -0.83 30.42
CA ASN A 74 0.12 -2.27 30.71
C ASN A 74 -0.90 -2.95 29.79
N SER A 75 -1.99 -2.25 29.44
CA SER A 75 -3.02 -2.74 28.52
C SER A 75 -2.49 -2.88 27.09
N LEU A 76 -1.71 -1.89 26.64
CA LEU A 76 -1.06 -1.87 25.34
C LEU A 76 -0.04 -3.01 25.20
N ASN A 77 0.77 -3.25 26.23
CA ASN A 77 1.70 -4.37 26.23
C ASN A 77 0.96 -5.70 26.11
N ALA A 78 -0.11 -5.89 26.89
CA ALA A 78 -0.92 -7.12 26.82
C ALA A 78 -1.63 -7.27 25.46
N GLN A 79 -2.08 -6.18 24.84
CA GLN A 79 -2.66 -6.21 23.50
C GLN A 79 -1.62 -6.58 22.44
N TYR A 80 -0.44 -5.95 22.49
CA TYR A 80 0.67 -6.24 21.59
C TYR A 80 1.14 -7.70 21.71
N GLU A 81 1.33 -8.21 22.93
CA GLU A 81 1.75 -9.62 23.12
C GLU A 81 0.68 -10.61 22.64
N ARG A 82 -0.61 -10.27 22.79
CA ARG A 82 -1.71 -11.07 22.20
C ARG A 82 -1.65 -11.06 20.67
N LEU A 83 -1.29 -9.95 20.03
CA LEU A 83 -1.13 -9.90 18.58
C LEU A 83 0.10 -10.67 18.14
N ARG A 84 1.24 -10.44 18.80
CA ARG A 84 2.50 -11.12 18.51
C ARG A 84 2.38 -12.64 18.64
N SER A 85 1.66 -13.15 19.63
CA SER A 85 1.43 -14.60 19.76
C SER A 85 0.58 -15.20 18.62
N ARG A 86 -0.29 -14.40 17.98
CA ARG A 86 -1.14 -14.85 16.86
C ARG A 86 -0.47 -14.74 15.49
N MET A 87 0.45 -13.80 15.31
CA MET A 87 1.11 -13.52 14.03
C MET A 87 2.60 -13.19 14.23
N PRO A 88 3.38 -14.10 14.86
CA PRO A 88 4.73 -13.78 15.32
C PRO A 88 5.67 -13.41 14.17
N LYS A 89 5.61 -14.15 13.07
CA LYS A 89 6.46 -13.91 11.88
C LYS A 89 6.24 -12.51 11.30
N LEU A 90 4.97 -12.11 11.14
CA LEU A 90 4.62 -10.80 10.57
C LEU A 90 5.06 -9.66 11.49
N ILE A 91 4.80 -9.78 12.80
CA ILE A 91 5.19 -8.76 13.77
C ILE A 91 6.71 -8.63 13.89
N ASP A 92 7.43 -9.75 13.89
CA ASP A 92 8.90 -9.73 13.94
C ASP A 92 9.49 -9.12 12.65
N GLU A 93 8.91 -9.37 11.47
CA GLU A 93 9.31 -8.74 10.21
C GLU A 93 9.03 -7.23 10.22
N MET A 94 7.81 -6.81 10.55
CA MET A 94 7.44 -5.40 10.71
C MET A 94 8.36 -4.68 11.68
N ARG A 95 8.71 -5.32 12.80
CA ARG A 95 9.65 -4.77 13.77
C ARG A 95 11.04 -4.57 13.17
N ASN A 96 11.56 -5.57 12.47
CA ASN A 96 12.88 -5.49 11.86
C ASN A 96 12.91 -4.39 10.80
N ASP A 97 11.90 -4.32 9.95
CA ASP A 97 11.77 -3.30 8.91
C ASP A 97 11.73 -1.88 9.48
N VAL A 98 10.93 -1.66 10.53
CA VAL A 98 10.84 -0.36 11.22
C VAL A 98 12.16 0.02 11.92
N ARG A 99 12.87 -0.95 12.51
CA ARG A 99 14.16 -0.71 13.18
C ARG A 99 15.30 -0.47 12.21
N ASN A 100 15.25 -1.06 11.02
CA ASN A 100 16.24 -0.91 9.97
C ASN A 100 15.95 0.28 9.04
N ASP A 101 14.88 1.04 9.28
CA ASP A 101 14.60 2.27 8.55
C ASP A 101 15.36 3.46 9.16
N ASP A 102 16.57 3.72 8.65
CA ASP A 102 17.42 4.85 9.06
C ASP A 102 16.72 6.21 8.92
N SER A 103 15.74 6.32 8.01
CA SER A 103 14.98 7.56 7.83
C SER A 103 14.05 7.82 9.00
N GLY A 104 13.55 6.76 9.65
CA GLY A 104 12.54 6.84 10.70
C GLY A 104 11.17 7.32 10.23
N PHE A 105 10.96 7.55 8.93
CA PHE A 105 9.73 8.15 8.35
C PHE A 105 8.86 7.17 7.58
N VAL A 106 9.32 5.95 7.30
CA VAL A 106 8.49 4.98 6.57
C VAL A 106 7.36 4.48 7.48
N ARG A 107 6.11 4.69 7.05
CA ARG A 107 4.88 4.24 7.75
C ARG A 107 3.98 3.37 6.90
N ARG A 108 4.18 3.41 5.58
CA ARG A 108 3.33 2.74 4.61
C ARG A 108 3.95 1.43 4.16
N PHE A 109 3.07 0.48 3.90
CA PHE A 109 3.45 -0.79 3.31
C PHE A 109 2.40 -1.26 2.31
N ARG A 110 2.82 -2.13 1.41
CA ARG A 110 1.94 -2.74 0.40
C ARG A 110 1.91 -4.25 0.57
N VAL A 111 0.76 -4.83 0.24
CA VAL A 111 0.60 -6.28 0.19
C VAL A 111 0.77 -6.77 -1.24
N LYS A 112 1.61 -7.78 -1.42
CA LYS A 112 1.83 -8.45 -2.69
C LYS A 112 1.56 -9.94 -2.56
N ILE A 113 1.28 -10.58 -3.69
CA ILE A 113 1.25 -12.05 -3.75
C ILE A 113 2.70 -12.58 -3.74
N ARG A 114 3.57 -12.04 -4.61
CA ARG A 114 4.95 -12.52 -4.80
C ARG A 114 5.99 -11.40 -4.95
N PRO A 115 7.28 -11.67 -4.64
CA PRO A 115 8.41 -10.72 -4.84
C PRO A 115 8.63 -10.29 -6.28
N ASP A 116 8.44 -11.22 -7.23
CA ASP A 116 8.75 -11.08 -8.64
C ASP A 116 7.69 -10.34 -9.47
N PHE A 117 6.70 -9.72 -8.81
CA PHE A 117 5.67 -8.93 -9.47
C PHE A 117 6.05 -7.43 -9.50
N PRO A 118 6.80 -6.94 -10.51
CA PRO A 118 7.17 -5.54 -10.59
C PRO A 118 5.91 -4.70 -10.81
N LEU A 119 5.70 -3.69 -9.96
CA LEU A 119 4.71 -2.67 -10.29
C LEU A 119 5.32 -1.76 -11.36
N LEU A 120 4.66 -1.71 -12.50
CA LEU A 120 4.96 -0.76 -13.57
C LEU A 120 4.57 0.64 -13.08
N GLY A 121 5.56 1.39 -12.61
CA GLY A 121 5.39 2.75 -12.12
C GLY A 121 6.33 3.02 -10.96
N GLY A 122 7.36 3.84 -11.20
CA GLY A 122 8.34 4.23 -10.18
C GLY A 122 7.65 4.97 -9.04
N GLN A 123 7.30 4.24 -7.98
CA GLN A 123 6.84 4.83 -6.73
C GLN A 123 8.03 5.60 -6.14
N ARG A 124 7.91 6.93 -6.07
CA ARG A 124 8.94 7.80 -5.48
C ARG A 124 9.03 7.67 -3.96
N GLU A 125 8.01 7.11 -3.33
CA GLU A 125 7.90 6.96 -1.89
C GLU A 125 8.38 5.57 -1.46
N LYS A 126 9.33 5.53 -0.50
CA LYS A 126 9.79 4.28 0.13
C LYS A 126 8.66 3.70 0.98
N ARG A 127 8.38 2.41 0.80
CA ARG A 127 7.36 1.65 1.54
C ARG A 127 7.89 0.28 1.87
N PHE A 128 7.43 -0.31 2.97
CA PHE A 128 7.68 -1.74 3.23
C PHE A 128 6.81 -2.60 2.31
N GLU A 129 7.18 -3.87 2.16
CA GLU A 129 6.49 -4.80 1.28
C GLU A 129 6.33 -6.14 1.98
N TYR A 130 5.09 -6.60 2.13
CA TYR A 130 4.78 -7.90 2.72
C TYR A 130 4.10 -8.81 1.71
N TYR A 131 4.40 -10.11 1.82
CA TYR A 131 4.03 -11.11 0.82
C TYR A 131 3.08 -12.16 1.39
N GLU A 132 1.99 -12.44 0.67
CA GLU A 132 1.04 -13.49 1.04
C GLU A 132 1.67 -14.90 1.01
N GLU A 133 2.68 -15.12 0.16
CA GLU A 133 3.41 -16.40 0.15
C GLU A 133 4.28 -16.63 1.39
N THR A 134 4.74 -15.56 2.03
CA THR A 134 5.56 -15.64 3.26
C THR A 134 4.69 -15.69 4.51
N HIS A 135 3.53 -15.03 4.48
CA HIS A 135 2.58 -14.93 5.59
C HIS A 135 1.22 -15.49 5.19
N GLU A 136 0.96 -16.74 5.56
CA GLU A 136 -0.34 -17.37 5.36
C GLU A 136 -1.43 -16.51 6.02
N HIS A 137 -2.52 -16.24 5.28
CA HIS A 137 -3.62 -15.38 5.73
C HIS A 137 -3.21 -13.93 6.07
N LEU A 138 -2.17 -13.38 5.44
CA LEU A 138 -1.70 -11.99 5.65
C LEU A 138 -2.85 -10.97 5.69
N ARG A 139 -3.80 -11.03 4.75
CA ARG A 139 -4.95 -10.10 4.73
C ARG A 139 -5.81 -10.19 6.00
N ASN A 140 -6.05 -11.39 6.52
CA ASN A 140 -6.80 -11.57 7.75
C ASN A 140 -6.03 -11.03 8.97
N MET A 141 -4.71 -11.22 8.99
CA MET A 141 -3.84 -10.64 10.02
C MET A 141 -3.88 -9.11 9.99
N LEU A 142 -3.82 -8.51 8.80
CA LEU A 142 -3.93 -7.06 8.63
C LEU A 142 -5.30 -6.51 9.03
N ASN A 143 -6.38 -7.26 8.77
CA ASN A 143 -7.71 -6.88 9.26
C ASN A 143 -7.79 -6.89 10.79
N ILE A 144 -7.14 -7.86 11.46
CA ILE A 144 -7.04 -7.87 12.92
C ILE A 144 -6.26 -6.64 13.41
N LEU A 145 -5.10 -6.35 12.81
CA LEU A 145 -4.33 -5.14 13.16
C LEU A 145 -5.14 -3.85 12.92
N ALA A 146 -5.95 -3.81 11.86
CA ALA A 146 -6.79 -2.66 11.56
C ALA A 146 -7.93 -2.47 12.56
N ASN A 147 -8.59 -3.56 12.95
CA ASN A 147 -9.64 -3.53 13.98
C ASN A 147 -9.10 -3.05 15.34
N GLU A 148 -7.83 -3.34 15.62
CA GLU A 148 -7.15 -2.92 16.86
C GLU A 148 -6.51 -1.52 16.74
N GLY A 149 -6.63 -0.84 15.59
CA GLY A 149 -6.15 0.52 15.37
C GLY A 149 -4.64 0.65 15.10
N TYR A 150 -3.94 -0.46 14.82
CA TYR A 150 -2.50 -0.47 14.55
C TYR A 150 -2.16 -0.13 13.10
N VAL A 151 -3.05 -0.46 12.17
CA VAL A 151 -2.90 -0.14 10.75
C VAL A 151 -4.23 0.33 10.17
N TRP A 152 -4.22 1.01 9.03
CA TRP A 152 -5.43 1.23 8.24
C TRP A 152 -5.12 1.14 6.76
N GLN A 153 -6.12 0.75 5.97
CA GLN A 153 -6.01 0.67 4.53
C GLN A 153 -6.15 2.07 3.92
N VAL A 154 -5.16 2.49 3.14
CA VAL A 154 -5.13 3.77 2.42
C VAL A 154 -5.76 3.63 1.03
N THR A 155 -5.54 2.51 0.35
CA THR A 155 -6.05 2.27 -1.01
C THR A 155 -6.88 0.99 -1.08
N HIS A 156 -7.98 1.04 -1.85
CA HIS A 156 -8.90 -0.09 -2.07
C HIS A 156 -8.64 -0.83 -3.40
N ASP A 157 -7.41 -0.80 -3.88
CA ASP A 157 -7.02 -1.35 -5.17
C ASP A 157 -6.56 -2.83 -5.08
N GLN A 158 -6.09 -3.37 -6.21
CA GLN A 158 -5.58 -4.75 -6.28
C GLN A 158 -4.35 -4.98 -5.40
N PHE A 159 -3.58 -3.91 -5.14
CA PHE A 159 -2.36 -3.92 -4.33
C PHE A 159 -2.53 -2.97 -3.14
N PRO A 160 -3.36 -3.36 -2.14
CA PRO A 160 -3.75 -2.46 -1.08
C PRO A 160 -2.52 -1.95 -0.33
N VAL A 161 -2.50 -0.63 -0.16
CA VAL A 161 -1.52 0.09 0.67
C VAL A 161 -2.14 0.28 2.03
N TYR A 162 -1.36 -0.02 3.05
CA TYR A 162 -1.69 0.20 4.45
C TYR A 162 -0.72 1.20 5.06
N GLU A 163 -1.17 1.88 6.11
CA GLU A 163 -0.36 2.80 6.90
C GLU A 163 -0.43 2.39 8.38
N MET A 164 0.72 2.37 9.04
CA MET A 164 0.85 2.06 10.46
C MET A 164 0.60 3.32 11.30
N SER A 165 -0.05 3.16 12.46
CA SER A 165 -0.17 4.25 13.43
C SER A 165 1.17 4.55 14.08
N ASP A 166 1.38 5.81 14.47
CA ASP A 166 2.61 6.22 15.17
C ASP A 166 2.79 5.43 16.48
N GLN A 167 1.70 5.17 17.19
CA GLN A 167 1.70 4.32 18.37
C GLN A 167 2.20 2.90 18.07
N PHE A 168 1.77 2.31 16.94
CA PHE A 168 2.25 0.98 16.55
C PHE A 168 3.75 0.99 16.28
N ILE A 169 4.23 2.03 15.59
CA ILE A 169 5.65 2.21 15.28
C ILE A 169 6.48 2.34 16.56
N ASP A 170 6.01 3.12 17.53
CA ASP A 170 6.68 3.28 18.81
C ASP A 170 6.79 1.94 19.56
N ILE A 171 5.72 1.14 19.54
CA ILE A 171 5.72 -0.22 20.12
C ILE A 171 6.73 -1.12 19.41
N LEU A 172 6.75 -1.12 18.07
CA LEU A 172 7.69 -1.90 17.27
C LEU A 172 9.15 -1.47 17.54
N LYS A 173 9.43 -0.17 17.65
CA LYS A 173 10.77 0.36 17.94
C LYS A 173 11.24 0.01 19.34
N ALA A 174 10.42 0.34 20.35
CA ALA A 174 10.72 0.08 21.75
C ALA A 174 11.00 -1.41 21.97
N GLY A 175 10.33 -2.27 21.19
CA GLY A 175 10.44 -3.73 21.28
C GLY A 175 10.34 -4.14 22.72
N ILE A 176 9.16 -3.88 23.28
CA ILE A 176 8.82 -4.17 24.66
C ILE A 176 8.96 -5.68 24.85
N SER A 177 10.17 -6.11 25.16
CA SER A 177 10.49 -7.41 25.70
C SER A 177 10.30 -7.28 27.20
N SER A 178 9.19 -7.84 27.68
CA SER A 178 9.03 -8.26 29.08
C SER A 178 10.26 -9.04 29.55
#